data_AF-A0A198AHZ2-F1
#
_entry.id   AF-A0A198AHZ2-F1
#
_cell.length_a   1.000
_cell.length_b   1.000
_cell.length_c   1.000
_cell.angle_alpha   90.00
_cell.angle_beta   90.00
_cell.angle_gamma   90.00
#
_symmetry.space_group_name_H-M   'P 1'
#
loop_
_entity.id
_entity.type
_entity.pdbx_description
1 polymer ?
#
loop_
_entity_poly.entity_id
_entity_poly.type
_entity_poly.pdbx_seq_one_letter_code
_entity_poly.pdbx_strand_id
1 'polypeptide(L)'
;MTTEEEMDDIIKCIVLPLLIDLVDKWEYFPLATPLKHLHESQFQDLRDMITIDHVEVKQRLRATNVKMVKKEKFSPSLDYTIYVRGGVENVGFMKGHIKSIMSQSLGKYVARLDWSKFKNY
;
A
#
# COMPACT_ATOMS: atom_id res chain seq x y z
N MET A 1 -20.43 -11.40 -4.44
CA MET A 1 -19.62 -10.74 -5.48
C MET A 1 -19.18 -9.40 -4.95
N THR A 2 -17.87 -9.21 -4.89
CA THR A 2 -17.19 -7.98 -4.48
C THR A 2 -17.43 -6.87 -5.51
N THR A 3 -17.71 -5.65 -5.08
CA THR A 3 -17.82 -4.49 -5.99
C THR A 3 -16.44 -3.98 -6.42
N GLU A 4 -16.39 -3.15 -7.46
CA GLU A 4 -15.11 -2.53 -7.90
C GLU A 4 -14.48 -1.68 -6.79
N GLU A 5 -15.29 -0.87 -6.09
CA GLU A 5 -14.83 -0.04 -4.97
C GLU A 5 -14.27 -0.89 -3.81
N GLU A 6 -14.92 -2.02 -3.49
CA GLU A 6 -14.45 -2.94 -2.48
C GLU A 6 -13.13 -3.61 -2.90
N MET A 7 -13.01 -3.98 -4.17
CA MET A 7 -11.79 -4.57 -4.71
C MET A 7 -10.63 -3.57 -4.67
N ASP A 8 -10.89 -2.30 -4.96
CA ASP A 8 -9.91 -1.23 -4.84
C ASP A 8 -9.43 -1.05 -3.39
N ASP A 9 -10.35 -1.05 -2.43
CA ASP A 9 -9.99 -0.98 -1.01
C ASP A 9 -9.26 -2.25 -0.54
N ILE A 10 -9.62 -3.45 -1.04
CA ILE A 10 -8.89 -4.70 -0.81
C ILE A 10 -7.45 -4.58 -1.30
N ILE A 11 -7.25 -4.10 -2.53
CA ILE A 11 -5.92 -3.91 -3.13
C ILE A 11 -5.11 -2.91 -2.31
N LYS A 12 -5.70 -1.77 -1.93
CA LYS A 12 -5.04 -0.77 -1.06
C LYS A 12 -4.68 -1.37 0.29
N CYS A 13 -5.54 -2.18 0.89
CA CYS A 13 -5.26 -2.85 2.16
C CYS A 13 -4.09 -3.84 2.08
N ILE A 14 -3.75 -4.33 0.89
CA ILE A 14 -2.56 -5.16 0.64
C ILE A 14 -1.33 -4.28 0.36
N VAL A 15 -1.49 -3.27 -0.50
CA VAL A 15 -0.38 -2.46 -1.03
C VAL A 15 0.19 -1.48 0.01
N LEU A 16 -0.67 -0.79 0.77
CA LEU A 16 -0.25 0.25 1.70
C LEU A 16 0.70 -0.25 2.81
N PRO A 17 0.46 -1.39 3.50
CA PRO A 17 1.44 -1.89 4.47
C PRO A 17 2.77 -2.28 3.82
N LEU A 18 2.75 -2.80 2.60
CA LEU A 18 3.99 -3.10 1.86
C LEU A 18 4.77 -1.83 1.48
N LEU A 19 4.06 -0.72 1.23
CA LEU A 19 4.67 0.58 1.00
C LEU A 19 5.28 1.16 2.29
N ILE A 20 4.62 1.01 3.43
CA ILE A 20 5.18 1.39 4.73
C ILE A 20 6.49 0.62 4.97
N ASP A 21 6.47 -0.70 4.81
CA ASP A 21 7.67 -1.55 4.95
C ASP A 21 8.81 -1.15 3.99
N LEU A 22 8.47 -0.65 2.80
CA LEU A 22 9.44 -0.16 1.83
C LEU A 22 10.02 1.18 2.29
N VAL A 23 9.16 2.13 2.66
CA VAL A 23 9.55 3.46 3.15
C VAL A 23 10.40 3.34 4.40
N ASP A 24 10.07 2.48 5.35
CA ASP A 24 10.84 2.24 6.58
C ASP A 24 12.26 1.71 6.31
N LYS A 25 12.54 1.21 5.10
CA LYS A 25 13.86 0.71 4.68
C LYS A 25 14.64 1.68 3.80
N TRP A 26 14.26 2.96 3.82
CA TRP A 26 14.83 4.01 2.95
C TRP A 26 16.37 4.10 3.04
N GLU A 27 16.96 3.85 4.21
CA GLU A 27 18.42 3.85 4.43
C GLU A 27 19.15 2.84 3.55
N TYR A 28 18.48 1.75 3.17
CA TYR A 28 19.04 0.66 2.36
C TYR A 28 18.79 0.86 0.87
N PHE A 29 18.20 1.97 0.45
CA PHE A 29 17.93 2.21 -0.96
C PHE A 29 19.24 2.40 -1.75
N PRO A 30 19.41 1.69 -2.89
CA PRO A 30 20.53 1.88 -3.79
C PRO A 30 20.75 3.37 -4.14
N LEU A 31 22.00 3.76 -4.39
CA LEU A 31 22.36 5.12 -4.81
C LEU A 31 21.52 5.61 -6.02
N ALA A 32 21.16 4.68 -6.93
CA ALA A 32 20.40 4.96 -8.14
C ALA A 32 18.87 5.01 -7.94
N THR A 33 18.35 4.81 -6.73
CA THR A 33 16.91 4.82 -6.50
C THR A 33 16.37 6.24 -6.62
N PRO A 34 15.30 6.49 -7.40
CA PRO A 34 14.74 7.82 -7.59
C PRO A 34 14.35 8.55 -6.30
N LEU A 35 14.13 7.85 -5.19
CA LEU A 35 13.73 8.40 -3.89
C LEU A 35 14.91 8.83 -3.02
N LYS A 36 16.15 8.59 -3.44
CA LYS A 36 17.32 8.87 -2.61
C LYS A 36 17.53 10.34 -2.26
N HIS A 37 17.02 11.24 -3.11
CA HIS A 37 17.10 12.68 -2.87
C HIS A 37 16.17 13.15 -1.75
N LEU A 38 15.30 12.27 -1.21
CA LEU A 38 14.44 12.62 -0.10
C LEU A 38 15.24 12.60 1.21
N HIS A 39 14.99 13.59 2.06
CA HIS A 39 15.48 13.64 3.43
C HIS A 39 14.66 12.74 4.35
N GLU A 40 15.21 12.38 5.50
CA GLU A 40 14.55 11.56 6.53
C GLU A 40 13.16 12.11 6.90
N SER A 41 13.03 13.43 7.08
CA SER A 41 11.74 14.07 7.38
C SER A 41 10.69 13.89 6.28
N GLN A 42 11.10 13.80 5.01
CA GLN A 42 10.20 13.52 3.90
C GLN A 42 9.76 12.05 3.88
N PHE A 43 10.64 11.12 4.27
CA PHE A 43 10.25 9.73 4.46
C PHE A 43 9.26 9.57 5.63
N GLN A 44 9.43 10.36 6.70
CA GLN A 44 8.47 10.40 7.80
C GLN A 44 7.11 10.93 7.34
N ASP A 45 7.07 12.05 6.58
CA ASP A 45 5.83 12.57 5.99
C ASP A 45 5.15 11.55 5.06
N LEU A 46 5.93 10.83 4.24
CA LEU A 46 5.41 9.75 3.40
C LEU A 46 4.79 8.64 4.24
N ARG A 47 5.49 8.17 5.27
CA ARG A 47 5.04 7.12 6.18
C ARG A 47 3.73 7.49 6.86
N ASP A 48 3.61 8.73 7.33
CA ASP A 48 2.41 9.21 8.01
C ASP A 48 1.21 9.27 7.06
N MET A 49 1.39 9.81 5.85
CA MET A 49 0.34 9.82 4.83
C MET A 49 -0.15 8.42 4.46
N ILE A 50 0.78 7.48 4.23
CA ILE A 50 0.42 6.09 3.87
C ILE A 50 -0.29 5.39 5.05
N THR A 51 0.12 5.68 6.29
CA THR A 51 -0.48 5.12 7.49
C THR A 51 -1.93 5.59 7.67
N ILE A 52 -2.18 6.89 7.49
CA ILE A 52 -3.53 7.48 7.54
C ILE A 52 -4.43 6.80 6.51
N ASP A 53 -4.01 6.76 5.25
CA ASP A 53 -4.79 6.16 4.16
C ASP A 53 -5.05 4.65 4.43
N HIS A 54 -4.09 3.93 5.02
CA HIS A 54 -4.26 2.51 5.36
C HIS A 54 -5.31 2.32 6.46
N VAL A 55 -5.31 3.17 7.49
CA VAL A 55 -6.32 3.14 8.55
C VAL A 55 -7.72 3.41 7.97
N GLU A 56 -7.85 4.41 7.09
CA GLU A 56 -9.12 4.74 6.45
C GLU A 56 -9.65 3.59 5.58
N VAL A 57 -8.79 2.98 4.76
CA VAL A 57 -9.15 1.79 3.95
C VAL A 57 -9.66 0.66 4.85
N LYS A 58 -8.97 0.36 5.95
CA LYS A 58 -9.41 -0.68 6.90
C LYS A 58 -10.76 -0.36 7.52
N GLN A 59 -11.03 0.91 7.82
CA GLN A 59 -12.32 1.35 8.35
C GLN A 59 -13.43 1.17 7.31
N ARG A 60 -13.19 1.51 6.04
CA ARG A 60 -14.16 1.30 4.94
C ARG A 60 -14.48 -0.17 4.71
N LEU A 61 -13.46 -1.03 4.63
CA LEU A 61 -13.64 -2.49 4.52
C LEU A 61 -14.42 -3.06 5.70
N ARG A 62 -14.16 -2.57 6.92
CA ARG A 62 -14.92 -2.99 8.11
C ARG A 62 -16.38 -2.53 8.03
N ALA A 63 -16.64 -1.31 7.57
CA ALA A 63 -17.98 -0.77 7.42
C ALA A 63 -18.81 -1.54 6.38
N THR A 64 -18.18 -2.05 5.33
CA THR A 64 -18.83 -2.90 4.30
C THR A 64 -18.82 -4.39 4.63
N ASN A 65 -18.38 -4.77 5.84
CA ASN A 65 -18.28 -6.15 6.32
C ASN A 65 -17.45 -7.05 5.39
N VAL A 66 -16.36 -6.50 4.86
CA VAL A 66 -15.33 -7.23 4.11
C VAL A 66 -14.24 -7.69 5.07
N LYS A 67 -13.96 -8.99 5.09
CA LYS A 67 -12.84 -9.58 5.86
C LYS A 67 -11.88 -10.29 4.94
N MET A 68 -10.58 -10.17 5.22
CA MET A 68 -9.52 -10.76 4.41
C MET A 68 -8.63 -11.65 5.27
N VAL A 69 -8.32 -12.83 4.77
CA VAL A 69 -7.38 -13.77 5.40
C VAL A 69 -6.30 -14.14 4.39
N LYS A 70 -5.05 -13.77 4.68
CA LYS A 70 -3.90 -14.13 3.86
C LYS A 70 -3.64 -15.64 3.98
N LYS A 71 -3.43 -16.31 2.85
CA LYS A 71 -2.97 -17.70 2.82
C LYS A 71 -1.45 -17.71 2.76
N GLU A 72 -0.83 -18.39 3.71
CA GLU A 72 0.62 -18.59 3.68
C GLU A 72 0.97 -19.68 2.67
N LYS A 73 1.38 -19.26 1.48
CA LYS A 73 1.93 -20.13 0.43
C LYS A 73 3.18 -19.48 -0.15
N PHE A 74 4.20 -20.29 -0.40
CA PHE A 74 5.34 -19.91 -1.23
C PHE A 74 4.93 -19.96 -2.71
N SER A 75 4.15 -18.98 -3.16
CA SER A 75 3.68 -18.86 -4.55
C SER A 75 4.15 -17.53 -5.18
N PRO A 76 4.12 -17.41 -6.53
CA PRO A 76 4.34 -16.13 -7.20
C PRO A 76 3.21 -15.11 -7.00
N SER A 77 2.13 -15.50 -6.31
CA SER A 77 1.00 -14.66 -5.93
C SER A 77 0.98 -14.37 -4.42
N LEU A 78 0.18 -13.39 -4.03
CA LEU A 78 -0.32 -13.21 -2.67
C LEU A 78 -1.77 -13.70 -2.67
N ASP A 79 -2.01 -14.83 -2.02
CA ASP A 79 -3.33 -15.47 -2.03
C ASP A 79 -4.13 -15.04 -0.79
N TYR A 80 -5.39 -14.69 -0.99
CA TYR A 80 -6.31 -14.28 0.06
C TYR A 80 -7.64 -15.02 -0.05
N THR A 81 -8.24 -15.35 1.10
CA THR A 81 -9.68 -15.60 1.19
C THR A 81 -10.36 -14.32 1.63
N ILE A 82 -11.35 -13.89 0.85
CA ILE A 82 -12.14 -12.69 1.06
C ILE A 82 -13.56 -13.12 1.42
N TYR A 83 -14.06 -12.61 2.54
CA TYR A 83 -15.42 -12.81 2.99
C TYR A 83 -16.19 -11.51 2.78
N VAL A 84 -17.22 -11.54 1.93
CA VAL A 84 -18.03 -10.36 1.59
C VAL A 84 -19.50 -10.74 1.65
N ARG A 85 -20.28 -10.08 2.51
CA ARG A 85 -21.75 -10.25 2.60
C ARG A 85 -22.20 -11.74 2.68
N GLY A 86 -21.45 -12.58 3.39
CA GLY A 86 -21.74 -14.03 3.50
C GLY A 86 -21.25 -14.89 2.33
N GLY A 87 -20.72 -14.27 1.26
CA GLY A 87 -19.98 -14.94 0.20
C GLY A 87 -18.51 -15.14 0.56
N VAL A 88 -17.89 -16.15 -0.05
CA VAL A 88 -16.47 -16.46 0.09
C VAL A 88 -15.82 -16.46 -1.30
N GLU A 89 -14.78 -15.66 -1.46
CA GLU A 89 -14.03 -15.52 -2.70
C GLU A 89 -12.55 -15.82 -2.42
N ASN A 90 -11.90 -16.59 -3.30
CA ASN A 90 -10.47 -16.84 -3.20
C ASN A 90 -9.77 -16.10 -4.34
N VAL A 91 -8.90 -15.15 -3.99
CA VAL A 91 -8.26 -14.27 -4.96
C VAL A 91 -6.74 -14.39 -4.82
N GLY A 92 -6.06 -14.49 -5.95
CA GLY A 92 -4.60 -14.48 -6.03
C GLY A 92 -4.12 -13.20 -6.70
N PHE A 93 -3.28 -12.44 -6.01
CA PHE A 93 -2.67 -11.23 -6.56
C PHE A 93 -1.24 -11.50 -6.99
N MET A 94 -0.96 -11.44 -8.29
CA MET A 94 0.41 -11.65 -8.79
C MET A 94 1.39 -10.65 -8.19
N LYS A 95 2.50 -11.12 -7.62
CA LYS A 95 3.50 -10.26 -6.95
C LYS A 95 4.05 -9.18 -7.89
N GLY A 96 4.20 -9.49 -9.19
CA GLY A 96 4.60 -8.50 -10.20
C GLY A 96 3.59 -7.37 -10.35
N HIS A 97 2.30 -7.69 -10.34
CA HIS A 97 1.23 -6.69 -10.41
C HIS A 97 1.20 -5.81 -9.15
N ILE A 98 1.31 -6.41 -7.97
CA ILE A 98 1.40 -5.68 -6.70
C ILE A 98 2.59 -4.72 -6.68
N LYS A 99 3.78 -5.15 -7.16
CA LYS A 99 4.94 -4.28 -7.30
C LYS A 99 4.68 -3.09 -8.23
N SER A 100 3.98 -3.30 -9.34
CA SER A 100 3.58 -2.22 -10.26
C SER A 100 2.67 -1.20 -9.56
N ILE A 101 1.63 -1.68 -8.85
CA ILE A 101 0.70 -0.83 -8.11
C ILE A 101 1.43 -0.06 -6.99
N MET A 102 2.35 -0.71 -6.29
CA MET A 102 3.20 -0.06 -5.28
C MET A 102 4.00 1.09 -5.90
N SER A 103 4.68 0.85 -7.04
CA SER A 103 5.47 1.89 -7.72
C SER A 103 4.62 3.10 -8.11
N GLN A 104 3.44 2.87 -8.70
CA GLN A 104 2.51 3.94 -9.06
C GLN A 104 1.99 4.71 -7.83
N SER A 105 1.62 3.98 -6.78
CA SER A 105 1.08 4.55 -5.54
C SER A 105 2.13 5.41 -4.83
N LEU A 106 3.37 4.95 -4.77
CA LEU A 106 4.49 5.70 -4.20
C LEU A 106 4.72 7.02 -4.93
N GLY A 107 4.67 7.01 -6.28
CA GLY A 107 4.74 8.24 -7.07
C GLY A 107 3.66 9.26 -6.71
N LYS A 108 2.42 8.80 -6.43
CA LYS A 108 1.33 9.66 -5.97
C LYS A 108 1.60 10.28 -4.61
N TYR A 109 2.18 9.54 -3.66
CA TYR A 109 2.54 10.09 -2.35
C TYR A 109 3.68 11.10 -2.43
N VAL A 110 4.71 10.81 -3.23
CA VAL A 110 5.82 11.75 -3.46
C VAL A 110 5.32 13.05 -4.08
N ALA A 111 4.37 12.99 -5.02
CA ALA A 111 3.76 14.18 -5.61
C ALA A 111 2.94 15.02 -4.61
N ARG A 112 2.47 14.42 -3.50
CA ARG A 112 1.72 15.09 -2.43
C ARG A 112 2.63 15.71 -1.35
N LEU A 113 3.94 15.47 -1.38
CA LEU A 113 4.85 16.07 -0.42
C LEU A 113 4.84 17.60 -0.55
N ASP A 114 4.83 18.28 0.58
CA ASP A 114 4.94 19.73 0.61
C ASP A 114 6.40 20.16 0.44
N TRP A 115 6.81 20.34 -0.81
CA TRP A 115 8.17 20.75 -1.18
C TRP A 115 8.57 22.12 -0.62
N SER A 116 7.62 22.96 -0.20
CA SER A 116 7.94 24.28 0.35
C SER A 116 8.64 24.19 1.71
N LYS A 117 8.38 23.14 2.49
CA LYS A 117 9.01 22.89 3.80
C LYS A 117 10.51 22.55 3.69
N PHE A 118 10.99 22.23 2.49
CA PHE A 118 12.34 21.71 2.26
C PHE A 118 13.22 22.65 1.44
N LYS A 119 12.75 23.86 1.08
CA LYS A 119 13.50 24.86 0.30
C LYS A 119 14.61 25.59 1.07
N ASN A 120 14.79 25.31 2.36
CA ASN A 120 15.75 26.00 3.24
C ASN A 120 16.94 25.12 3.67
N TYR A 121 17.21 24.02 2.97
CA TYR A 121 18.38 23.15 3.18
C TYR A 121 19.33 23.21 1.99
#